data_AF-A0A423XQ13-F1
#
_entry.id   AF-A0A423XQ13-F1
#
_cell.length_a   1.000
_cell.length_b   1.000
_cell.length_c   1.000
_cell.angle_alpha   90.00
_cell.angle_beta   90.00
_cell.angle_gamma   90.00
#
_symmetry.space_group_name_H-M   'P 1'
#
loop_
_entity.id
_entity.type
_entity.pdbx_description
1 polymer ?
#
loop_
_entity_poly.entity_id
_entity_poly.type
_entity_poly.pdbx_seq_one_letter_code
_entity_poly.pdbx_strand_id
1 'polypeptide(L)'
;MAPYYKVCYRTADQVSRVQNDLAGSFMYFAEAQDAMDTGLFCQKVLIPVWELTIEERCDFLGKRFEMVKKENLSHSDYSLAA
;
A
#
# COMPACT_ATOMS: atom_id res chain seq x y z
N MET A 1 4.98 12.22 -15.24
CA MET A 1 3.90 11.42 -14.62
C MET A 1 4.39 10.00 -14.46
N ALA A 2 4.12 9.35 -13.32
CA ALA A 2 4.53 7.97 -13.10
C ALA A 2 3.84 7.04 -14.12
N PRO A 3 4.57 6.10 -14.74
CA PRO A 3 3.99 5.18 -15.73
C PRO A 3 3.01 4.17 -15.13
N TYR A 4 3.21 3.80 -13.86
CA TYR A 4 2.37 2.83 -13.15
C TYR A 4 2.13 3.26 -11.70
N TYR A 5 1.08 2.72 -11.10
CA TYR A 5 0.82 2.76 -9.67
C TYR A 5 0.88 1.35 -9.10
N LYS A 6 1.50 1.24 -7.94
CA LYS A 6 1.53 0.05 -7.12
C LYS A 6 0.34 0.06 -6.18
N VAL A 7 -0.49 -0.98 -6.24
CA VAL A 7 -1.59 -1.17 -5.30
C VAL A 7 -1.05 -1.80 -4.03
N CYS A 8 -1.28 -1.15 -2.89
CA CYS A 8 -0.89 -1.66 -1.58
C CYS A 8 -2.05 -1.58 -0.60
N TYR A 9 -2.04 -2.47 0.37
CA TYR A 9 -2.93 -2.42 1.53
C TYR A 9 -2.10 -2.10 2.76
N ARG A 10 -2.32 -0.92 3.31
CA ARG A 10 -1.56 -0.38 4.43
C ARG A 10 -2.28 -0.67 5.74
N THR A 11 -1.59 -1.30 6.68
CA THR A 11 -2.07 -1.45 8.06
C THR A 11 -1.26 -0.59 9.01
N ALA A 12 -1.93 -0.01 10.00
CA ALA A 12 -1.27 0.75 11.06
C ALA A 12 -0.91 -0.19 12.22
N ASP A 13 0.38 -0.49 12.37
CA ASP A 13 0.88 -1.46 13.36
C ASP A 13 0.61 -0.98 14.80
N GLN A 14 0.69 0.33 15.05
CA GLN A 14 0.32 0.93 16.33
C GLN A 14 -0.35 2.30 16.16
N VAL A 15 -1.57 2.43 16.66
CA VAL A 15 -2.23 3.73 16.86
C VAL A 15 -2.07 4.11 18.34
N SER A 16 -0.90 4.61 18.71
CA SER A 16 -0.67 5.03 20.09
C SER A 16 -1.42 6.34 20.37
N ARG A 17 -2.27 6.34 21.40
CA ARG A 17 -2.93 7.56 21.90
C ARG A 17 -2.02 8.42 22.80
N VAL A 18 -0.80 7.96 23.09
CA VAL A 18 0.05 8.50 24.17
C VAL A 18 1.48 8.82 23.70
N GLN A 19 1.99 8.10 22.71
CA GLN A 19 3.35 8.26 22.18
C GLN A 19 3.30 8.39 20.66
N ASN A 20 3.54 9.60 20.18
CA ASN A 20 3.40 9.96 18.75
C ASN A 20 4.59 9.49 17.90
N ASP A 21 5.66 9.01 18.53
CA ASP A 21 6.90 8.60 17.84
C ASP A 21 6.71 7.33 16.98
N LEU A 22 5.64 6.57 17.23
CA LEU A 22 5.22 5.39 16.45
C LEU A 22 4.04 5.69 15.51
N ALA A 23 3.52 6.93 15.53
CA ALA A 23 2.50 7.36 14.58
C ALA A 23 3.14 7.46 13.19
N GLY A 24 2.81 6.50 12.32
CA GLY A 24 3.40 6.39 10.99
C GLY A 24 4.10 5.06 10.72
N SER A 25 4.17 4.15 11.71
CA SER A 25 4.60 2.77 11.45
C SER A 25 3.50 2.02 10.70
N PHE A 26 3.75 1.79 9.42
CA PHE A 26 2.83 1.09 8.54
C PHE A 26 3.45 -0.17 7.97
N MET A 27 2.67 -1.24 7.94
CA MET A 27 2.97 -2.42 7.13
C MET A 27 2.20 -2.31 5.82
N TYR A 28 2.83 -2.75 4.73
CA TYR A 28 2.25 -2.73 3.39
C TYR A 28 2.17 -4.15 2.85
N PHE A 29 0.97 -4.56 2.47
CA PHE A 29 0.65 -5.88 1.95
C PHE A 29 0.28 -5.78 0.47
N ALA A 30 0.61 -6.83 -0.28
CA ALA A 30 0.20 -6.95 -1.68
C ALA A 30 -1.29 -7.29 -1.80
N GLU A 31 -1.83 -8.08 -0.87
CA GLU A 31 -3.22 -8.53 -0.88
C GLU A 31 -4.02 -7.91 0.27
N ALA A 32 -5.30 -7.62 -0.01
CA ALA A 32 -6.21 -7.08 0.99
C ALA A 32 -6.44 -8.05 2.15
N GLN A 33 -6.53 -9.35 1.85
CA GLN A 33 -6.84 -10.36 2.85
C GLN A 33 -5.73 -10.46 3.90
N ASP A 34 -4.46 -10.48 3.47
CA ASP A 34 -3.33 -10.52 4.42
C ASP A 34 -3.33 -9.30 5.35
N ALA A 35 -3.64 -8.12 4.80
CA ALA A 35 -3.78 -6.90 5.61
C ALA A 35 -4.94 -7.01 6.61
N MET A 36 -6.08 -7.57 6.19
CA MET A 36 -7.24 -7.78 7.07
C MET A 36 -6.98 -8.83 8.15
N ASP A 37 -6.20 -9.86 7.84
CA ASP A 37 -5.85 -10.95 8.76
C ASP A 37 -4.98 -10.49 9.93
N THR A 38 -4.35 -9.31 9.83
CA THR A 38 -3.67 -8.67 10.96
C THR A 38 -4.63 -8.21 12.07
N GLY A 39 -5.93 -8.08 11.78
CA GLY A 39 -6.92 -7.50 12.69
C GLY A 39 -6.79 -5.98 12.90
N LEU A 40 -5.90 -5.32 12.15
CA LEU A 40 -5.65 -3.88 12.22
C LEU A 40 -6.50 -3.12 11.20
N PHE A 41 -6.54 -1.79 11.36
CA PHE A 41 -7.15 -0.92 10.36
C PHE A 41 -6.42 -1.07 9.02
N CYS A 42 -7.17 -1.35 7.95
CA CYS A 42 -6.65 -1.57 6.60
C CYS A 42 -7.12 -0.46 5.65
N GLN A 43 -6.19 0.10 4.88
CA GLN A 43 -6.45 1.12 3.87
C GLN A 43 -5.80 0.73 2.54
N LYS A 44 -6.56 0.77 1.44
CA LYS A 44 -6.00 0.69 0.08
C LYS A 44 -5.26 1.99 -0.25
N VAL A 45 -4.04 1.87 -0.78
CA VAL A 45 -3.17 2.98 -1.16
C VAL A 45 -2.60 2.72 -2.56
N LEU A 46 -2.45 3.79 -3.35
CA LEU A 46 -1.79 3.76 -4.65
C LEU A 46 -0.48 4.54 -4.58
N ILE A 47 0.63 3.85 -4.80
CA ILE A 47 1.97 4.47 -4.74
C ILE A 47 2.48 4.65 -6.18
N PRO A 48 2.81 5.87 -6.63
CA PRO A 48 3.36 6.09 -7.96
C PRO A 48 4.72 5.41 -8.09
N VAL A 49 4.92 4.72 -9.21
CA VAL A 49 6.14 3.96 -9.49
C VAL A 49 6.82 4.50 -10.74
N TRP A 50 8.08 4.88 -10.58
CA TRP A 50 8.92 5.41 -11.66
C TRP A 50 9.87 4.33 -12.20
N GLU A 51 10.55 3.60 -11.32
CA GLU A 51 11.37 2.41 -11.63
C GLU A 51 11.32 1.46 -10.41
N LEU A 52 11.25 0.13 -10.61
CA LEU A 52 11.30 -0.86 -9.52
C LEU A 52 12.10 -2.09 -9.89
N THR A 53 12.97 -2.49 -8.96
CA THR A 53 13.59 -3.83 -8.90
C THR A 53 12.56 -4.88 -8.48
N ILE A 54 12.88 -6.18 -8.64
CA ILE A 54 11.96 -7.27 -8.29
C ILE A 54 11.63 -7.27 -6.79
N GLU A 55 12.60 -6.93 -5.94
CA GLU A 55 12.43 -6.91 -4.48
C GLU A 55 11.40 -5.88 -4.05
N GLU A 56 11.39 -4.70 -4.67
CA GLU A 56 10.42 -3.63 -4.35
C GLU A 56 9.01 -3.90 -4.91
N ARG A 57 8.87 -4.95 -5.73
CA ARG A 57 7.58 -5.44 -6.24
C ARG A 57 6.94 -6.49 -5.34
N CYS A 58 7.62 -6.94 -4.29
CA CYS A 58 7.03 -7.88 -3.34
C CYS A 58 6.81 -7.23 -1.97
N ASP A 59 5.77 -7.67 -1.28
CA ASP A 59 5.65 -7.40 0.15
C ASP A 59 6.61 -8.27 0.97
N PHE A 60 6.62 -8.08 2.28
CA PHE A 60 7.50 -8.82 3.19
C PHE A 60 7.17 -10.32 3.30
N LEU A 61 6.00 -10.76 2.78
CA LEU A 61 5.62 -12.17 2.65
C LEU A 61 6.07 -12.75 1.30
N GLY A 62 6.71 -11.96 0.44
CA GLY A 62 7.17 -12.35 -0.88
C GLY A 62 6.09 -12.31 -1.96
N LYS A 63 4.88 -11.81 -1.66
CA LYS A 63 3.78 -11.71 -2.62
C LYS A 63 3.93 -10.46 -3.49
N ARG A 64 3.64 -10.58 -4.78
CA ARG A 64 3.82 -9.48 -5.74
C ARG A 64 2.68 -8.47 -5.66
N PHE A 65 3.02 -7.19 -5.57
CA PHE A 65 2.07 -6.10 -5.70
C PHE A 65 1.45 -6.04 -7.09
N GLU A 66 0.17 -5.72 -7.15
CA GLU A 66 -0.51 -5.41 -8.39
C GLU A 66 -0.02 -4.06 -8.94
N MET A 67 0.25 -4.04 -10.25
CA MET A 67 0.70 -2.84 -10.96
C MET A 67 -0.40 -2.41 -11.93
N VAL A 68 -0.95 -1.23 -11.70
CA VAL A 68 -2.00 -0.65 -12.54
C VAL A 68 -1.47 0.55 -13.29
N LYS A 69 -1.78 0.64 -14.57
CA LYS A 69 -1.51 1.84 -15.36
C LYS A 69 -2.46 2.95 -14.92
N LYS A 70 -2.01 4.19 -15.03
CA LYS A 70 -2.84 5.37 -14.73
C LYS A 70 -4.20 5.36 -15.46
N GLU A 71 -4.20 4.96 -16.72
CA GLU A 71 -5.39 4.88 -17.58
C GLU A 71 -6.45 3.88 -17.09
N ASN A 72 -6.04 2.90 -16.28
CA ASN A 72 -6.91 1.87 -15.73
C ASN A 72 -7.40 2.19 -14.30
N LEU A 73 -7.02 3.34 -13.73
CA LEU A 73 -7.49 3.75 -12.42
C LEU A 73 -8.98 4.08 -12.46
N SER A 74 -9.73 3.49 -11.55
CA SER A 74 -11.15 3.80 -11.37
C SER A 74 -11.34 5.22 -10.81
N HIS A 75 -12.55 5.76 -10.90
CA HIS A 75 -12.82 7.09 -10.37
C HIS A 75 -12.52 7.23 -8.86
N SER A 76 -12.76 6.15 -8.09
CA SER A 76 -12.43 6.07 -6.66
C SER A 76 -10.93 6.04 -6.38
N ASP A 77 -10.12 5.51 -7.32
CA ASP A 77 -8.68 5.41 -7.18
C ASP A 77 -7.97 6.77 -7.28
N TYR A 78 -8.55 7.75 -7.98
CA TYR A 78 -7.98 9.10 -8.07
C TYR A 78 -7.87 9.81 -6.72
N SER A 79 -8.75 9.49 -5.77
CA SER A 79 -8.68 10.04 -4.41
C SER A 79 -7.56 9.42 -3.56
N LEU A 80 -6.99 8.30 -4.02
CA LEU A 80 -5.95 7.52 -3.34
C LEU A 80 -4.57 7.67 -4.00
N ALA A 81 -4.53 8.16 -5.24
CA ALA A 81 -3.31 8.48 -5.97
C ALA A 81 -2.85 9.91 -5.63
N ALA A 82 -1.94 10.04 -4.67
CA ALA A 82 -1.30 11.30 -4.28
C ALA A 82 -0.12 11.66 -5.20
#